data_AF-A0A2U8VPY1-F1
#
_entry.id   AF-A0A2U8VPY1-F1
#
_cell.length_a   1.000
_cell.length_b   1.000
_cell.length_c   1.000
_cell.angle_alpha   90.00
_cell.angle_beta   90.00
_cell.angle_gamma   90.00
#
_symmetry.space_group_name_H-M   'P 1'
#
loop_
_entity.id
_entity.type
_entity.pdbx_description
1 polymer ?
#
loop_
_entity_poly.entity_id
_entity_poly.type
_entity_poly.pdbx_seq_one_letter_code
_entity_poly.pdbx_strand_id
1 'polypeptide(L)'
;MVEMMPQARRLKFSELDADIDPQIAESEIAFDLLEAVVRSVTAVMLDAVPAEGPRIVTLLHTEIVAAARQIEAARPDWSQLGIVAGAERRVCAILEELGDEQKPLA
;
A
#
# COMPACT_ATOMS: atom_id res chain seq x y z
N MET A 1 26.07 -4.15 46.85
CA MET A 1 25.50 -5.10 45.88
C MET A 1 24.21 -5.67 46.45
N VAL A 2 23.07 -5.12 46.03
CA VAL A 2 21.85 -5.83 45.61
C VAL A 2 21.15 -4.84 44.67
N GLU A 3 21.16 -5.13 43.38
CA GLU A 3 20.24 -4.54 42.41
C GLU A 3 18.83 -5.07 42.69
N MET A 4 17.81 -4.24 42.50
CA MET A 4 16.79 -4.46 41.45
C MET A 4 15.59 -3.51 41.63
N MET A 5 15.51 -2.59 40.66
CA MET A 5 14.34 -2.10 39.94
C MET A 5 13.26 -1.27 40.68
N PRO A 6 13.01 -0.01 40.25
CA PRO A 6 11.73 0.63 40.49
C PRO A 6 10.67 -0.13 39.70
N GLN A 7 9.59 -0.52 40.39
CA GLN A 7 8.42 -1.13 39.77
C GLN A 7 7.96 -0.21 38.63
N ALA A 8 8.21 -0.63 37.39
CA ALA A 8 7.70 0.03 36.22
C ALA A 8 6.18 0.15 36.41
N ARG A 9 5.68 1.38 36.43
CA ARG A 9 4.26 1.70 36.30
C ARG A 9 3.73 0.78 35.20
N ARG A 10 2.83 -0.14 35.57
CA ARG A 10 2.00 -0.86 34.63
C ARG A 10 1.25 0.22 33.85
N LEU A 11 1.75 0.55 32.67
CA LEU A 11 1.03 1.35 31.69
C LEU A 11 -0.25 0.57 31.43
N LYS A 12 -1.33 0.98 32.09
CA LYS A 12 -2.67 0.66 31.62
C LYS A 12 -2.78 1.41 30.31
N PHE A 13 -2.43 0.74 29.21
CA PHE A 13 -2.95 1.12 27.91
C PHE A 13 -4.45 0.92 28.04
N SER A 14 -5.13 2.01 28.38
CA SER A 14 -6.59 2.07 28.37
C SER A 14 -7.02 1.74 26.96
N GLU A 15 -7.64 0.57 26.81
CA GLU A 15 -8.86 0.38 26.01
C GLU A 15 -8.96 1.37 24.85
N LEU A 16 -8.15 1.13 23.82
CA LEU A 16 -8.43 1.60 22.47
C LEU A 16 -8.86 0.39 21.64
N ASP A 17 -9.71 -0.47 22.21
CA ASP A 17 -10.66 -1.25 21.41
C ASP A 17 -11.76 -0.27 20.99
N ALA A 18 -11.41 0.67 20.10
CA ALA A 18 -12.41 1.21 19.21
C ALA A 18 -12.80 0.02 18.33
N ASP A 19 -14.08 -0.35 18.33
CA ASP A 19 -14.65 -1.28 17.35
C ASP A 19 -14.25 -0.80 15.95
N ILE A 20 -13.12 -1.28 15.43
CA ILE A 20 -12.73 -1.04 14.06
C ILE A 20 -13.75 -1.84 13.27
N ASP A 21 -14.55 -1.12 12.48
CA ASP A 21 -15.55 -1.72 11.61
C ASP A 21 -14.88 -2.88 10.85
N PRO A 22 -15.38 -4.11 10.96
CA PRO A 22 -14.75 -5.27 10.31
C PRO A 22 -14.57 -5.06 8.80
N GLN A 23 -15.40 -4.23 8.16
CA GLN A 23 -15.23 -3.86 6.76
C GLN A 23 -14.00 -2.96 6.53
N ILE A 24 -13.66 -2.10 7.48
CA ILE A 24 -12.43 -1.28 7.43
C ILE A 24 -11.21 -2.18 7.62
N ALA A 25 -11.24 -3.11 8.58
CA ALA A 25 -10.14 -4.05 8.81
C ALA A 25 -9.92 -5.00 7.63
N GLU A 26 -11.00 -5.54 7.04
CA GLU A 26 -10.91 -6.39 5.84
C GLU A 26 -10.39 -5.62 4.62
N SER A 27 -10.79 -4.34 4.47
CA SER A 27 -10.29 -3.47 3.41
C SER A 27 -8.80 -3.19 3.57
N GLU A 28 -8.33 -2.93 4.79
CA GLU A 28 -6.91 -2.73 5.08
C GLU A 28 -6.07 -3.98 4.74
N ILE A 29 -6.52 -5.17 5.16
CA ILE A 29 -5.84 -6.43 4.81
C ILE A 29 -5.80 -6.65 3.29
N ALA A 30 -6.90 -6.35 2.59
CA ALA A 30 -6.96 -6.45 1.13
C ALA A 30 -6.00 -5.45 0.45
N PHE A 31 -5.87 -4.25 1.00
CA PHE A 31 -4.92 -3.24 0.50
C PHE A 31 -3.47 -3.65 0.74
N ASP A 32 -3.14 -4.18 1.92
CA ASP A 32 -1.78 -4.64 2.23
C ASP A 32 -1.36 -5.81 1.32
N LEU A 33 -2.30 -6.72 1.03
CA LEU A 33 -2.07 -7.80 0.06
C LEU A 33 -1.83 -7.25 -1.35
N LEU A 34 -2.64 -6.29 -1.79
CA LEU A 34 -2.50 -5.66 -3.11
C LEU A 34 -1.14 -4.94 -3.22
N GLU A 35 -0.74 -4.22 -2.19
CA GLU A 35 0.58 -3.59 -2.08
C GLU A 35 1.70 -4.61 -2.22
N ALA A 36 1.67 -5.70 -1.45
CA ALA A 36 2.69 -6.74 -1.50
C ALA A 36 2.81 -7.39 -2.89
N VAL A 37 1.68 -7.65 -3.54
CA VAL A 37 1.63 -8.23 -4.90
C VAL A 37 2.22 -7.25 -5.92
N VAL A 38 1.82 -5.97 -5.89
CA VAL A 38 2.34 -4.96 -6.82
C VAL A 38 3.84 -4.76 -6.63
N ARG A 39 4.31 -4.63 -5.38
CA ARG A 39 5.76 -4.54 -5.08
C ARG A 39 6.50 -5.73 -5.67
N SER A 40 6.01 -6.95 -5.42
CA SER A 40 6.68 -8.17 -5.88
C SER A 40 6.68 -8.32 -7.40
N VAL A 41 5.55 -8.07 -8.07
CA VAL A 41 5.44 -8.22 -9.53
C VAL A 41 6.27 -7.17 -10.24
N THR A 42 6.18 -5.91 -9.81
CA THR A 42 6.96 -4.82 -10.39
C THR A 42 8.46 -5.07 -10.19
N ALA A 43 8.91 -5.48 -9.00
CA ALA A 43 10.31 -5.83 -8.77
C ALA A 43 10.82 -6.93 -9.71
N VAL A 44 10.04 -8.01 -9.89
CA VAL A 44 10.40 -9.10 -10.83
C VAL A 44 10.48 -8.60 -12.27
N MET A 45 9.56 -7.73 -12.69
CA MET A 45 9.56 -7.16 -14.05
C MET A 45 10.75 -6.23 -14.28
N LEU A 46 11.08 -5.41 -13.28
CA LEU A 46 12.23 -4.51 -13.31
C LEU A 46 13.55 -5.28 -13.37
N ASP A 47 13.70 -6.35 -12.57
CA ASP A 47 14.88 -7.22 -12.60
C ASP A 47 15.02 -7.97 -13.93
N ALA A 48 13.90 -8.40 -14.52
CA ALA A 48 13.91 -9.13 -15.78
C ALA A 48 14.33 -8.25 -16.97
N VAL A 49 13.94 -6.96 -16.98
CA VAL A 49 14.25 -6.03 -18.07
C VAL A 49 14.62 -4.63 -17.55
N PRO A 50 15.83 -4.45 -16.97
CA PRO A 50 16.20 -3.20 -16.28
C PRO A 50 16.17 -1.97 -17.19
N ALA A 51 16.59 -2.13 -18.45
CA ALA A 51 16.59 -1.05 -19.43
C ALA A 51 15.19 -0.55 -19.80
N GLU A 52 14.16 -1.37 -19.61
CA GLU A 52 12.76 -1.00 -19.85
C GLU A 52 12.04 -0.59 -18.57
N GLY A 53 12.70 -0.64 -17.41
CA GLY A 53 12.08 -0.45 -16.12
C GLY A 53 11.24 0.83 -15.99
N PRO A 54 11.78 2.02 -16.34
CA PRO A 54 11.01 3.26 -16.32
C PRO A 54 9.77 3.23 -17.23
N ARG A 55 9.85 2.55 -18.39
CA ARG A 55 8.74 2.40 -19.32
C ARG A 55 7.67 1.47 -18.74
N ILE A 56 8.08 0.36 -18.14
CA ILE A 56 7.20 -0.62 -17.49
C ILE A 56 6.42 0.04 -16.34
N VAL A 57 7.11 0.79 -15.47
CA VAL A 57 6.48 1.52 -14.35
C VAL A 57 5.43 2.52 -14.87
N THR A 58 5.76 3.27 -15.92
CA THR A 58 4.83 4.23 -16.54
C THR A 58 3.59 3.53 -17.14
N LEU A 59 3.77 2.39 -17.80
CA LEU A 59 2.67 1.58 -18.33
C LEU A 59 1.78 1.05 -17.21
N LEU A 60 2.37 0.47 -16.16
CA LEU A 60 1.64 -0.03 -15.01
C LEU A 60 0.84 1.08 -14.32
N HIS A 61 1.42 2.26 -14.12
CA HIS A 61 0.69 3.41 -13.57
C HIS A 61 -0.53 3.76 -14.44
N THR A 62 -0.37 3.77 -15.76
CA THR A 62 -1.48 4.07 -16.69
C THR A 62 -2.60 3.04 -16.60
N GLU A 63 -2.25 1.76 -16.60
CA GLU A 63 -3.21 0.65 -16.52
C GLU A 63 -3.94 0.63 -15.17
N ILE A 64 -3.25 0.93 -14.07
CA ILE A 64 -3.85 1.00 -12.72
C ILE A 64 -4.88 2.13 -12.64
N VAL A 65 -4.56 3.33 -13.14
CA VAL A 65 -5.52 4.44 -13.19
C VAL A 65 -6.72 4.09 -14.07
N ALA A 66 -6.50 3.42 -15.20
CA ALA A 66 -7.59 2.97 -16.08
C ALA A 66 -8.49 1.93 -15.39
N ALA A 67 -7.90 0.96 -14.69
CA ALA A 67 -8.61 -0.05 -13.93
C ALA A 67 -9.43 0.57 -12.78
N ALA A 68 -8.84 1.52 -12.04
CA ALA A 68 -9.54 2.26 -10.99
C ALA A 68 -10.83 2.90 -11.53
N ARG A 69 -10.74 3.64 -12.65
CA ARG A 69 -11.91 4.26 -13.30
C ARG A 69 -12.97 3.25 -13.74
N GLN A 70 -12.57 2.08 -14.25
CA GLN A 70 -13.52 1.02 -14.61
C GLN A 70 -14.24 0.47 -13.37
N ILE A 71 -13.53 0.30 -12.27
CA ILE A 71 -14.11 -0.14 -10.99
C ILE A 71 -15.08 0.93 -10.47
N GLU A 72 -14.72 2.21 -10.49
CA GLU A 72 -15.63 3.29 -10.07
C GLU A 72 -16.93 3.33 -10.88
N ALA A 73 -16.82 3.13 -12.21
CA ALA A 73 -18.00 3.06 -13.08
C ALA A 73 -18.87 1.83 -12.81
N ALA A 74 -18.26 0.68 -12.51
CA ALA A 74 -18.97 -0.56 -12.20
C ALA A 74 -19.51 -0.63 -10.76
N ARG A 75 -18.86 0.09 -9.83
CA ARG A 75 -19.13 0.10 -8.38
C ARG A 75 -19.16 1.54 -7.84
N PRO A 76 -20.23 2.30 -8.13
CA PRO A 76 -20.38 3.66 -7.64
C PRO A 76 -20.39 3.74 -6.10
N ASP A 77 -20.86 2.67 -5.44
CA ASP A 77 -20.83 2.51 -3.99
C ASP A 77 -19.40 2.59 -3.42
N TRP A 78 -18.44 1.95 -4.10
CA TRP A 78 -17.03 1.95 -3.66
C TRP A 78 -16.32 3.26 -3.93
N SER A 79 -16.68 3.94 -5.02
CA SER A 79 -16.19 5.29 -5.31
C SER A 79 -16.69 6.29 -4.26
N GLN A 80 -17.98 6.23 -3.88
CA GLN A 80 -18.55 7.07 -2.83
C GLN A 80 -17.90 6.87 -1.46
N LEU A 81 -17.49 5.63 -1.15
CA LEU A 81 -16.75 5.30 0.07
C LEU A 81 -15.26 5.65 0.00
N GLY A 82 -14.76 6.16 -1.14
CA GLY A 82 -13.35 6.51 -1.33
C GLY A 82 -12.40 5.31 -1.39
N ILE A 83 -12.92 4.09 -1.48
CA ILE A 83 -12.16 2.84 -1.49
C ILE A 83 -11.25 2.79 -2.72
N VAL A 84 -11.80 3.09 -3.89
CA VAL A 84 -11.06 2.99 -5.17
C VAL A 84 -9.95 4.04 -5.24
N ALA A 85 -10.26 5.29 -4.90
CA ALA A 85 -9.26 6.38 -4.83
C ALA A 85 -8.20 6.17 -3.74
N GLY A 86 -8.53 5.45 -2.66
CA GLY A 86 -7.57 5.03 -1.64
C GLY A 86 -6.60 3.97 -2.16
N ALA A 87 -7.13 2.94 -2.82
CA ALA A 87 -6.34 1.87 -3.44
C ALA A 87 -5.42 2.40 -4.53
N GLU A 88 -5.95 3.19 -5.46
CA GLU A 88 -5.20 3.79 -6.56
C GLU A 88 -4.00 4.59 -6.04
N ARG A 89 -4.21 5.48 -5.08
CA ARG A 89 -3.11 6.30 -4.51
C ARG A 89 -2.00 5.47 -3.88
N ARG A 90 -2.34 4.43 -3.10
CA ARG A 90 -1.32 3.57 -2.48
C ARG A 90 -0.52 2.82 -3.54
N VAL A 91 -1.20 2.23 -4.52
CA VAL A 91 -0.57 1.46 -5.60
C VAL A 91 0.33 2.36 -6.46
N CYS A 92 -0.13 3.57 -6.81
CA CYS A 92 0.69 4.51 -7.57
C CYS A 92 1.91 4.99 -6.76
N ALA A 93 1.76 5.26 -5.45
CA ALA A 93 2.90 5.63 -4.59
C ALA A 93 3.99 4.54 -4.55
N ILE A 94 3.59 3.27 -4.50
CA ILE A 94 4.52 2.13 -4.57
C ILE A 94 5.28 2.12 -5.90
N LEU A 95 4.58 2.35 -7.01
CA LEU A 95 5.20 2.38 -8.33
C LEU A 95 6.17 3.55 -8.48
N GLU A 96 5.84 4.71 -7.91
CA GLU A 96 6.72 5.88 -7.87
C GLU A 96 7.99 5.59 -7.06
N GLU A 97 7.86 5.02 -5.85
CA GLU A 97 8.99 4.61 -5.01
C GLU A 97 9.94 3.68 -5.78
N LEU A 98 9.40 2.61 -6.39
CA LEU A 98 10.18 1.65 -7.17
C LEU A 98 10.80 2.26 -8.43
N GLY A 99 10.12 3.22 -9.05
CA GLY A 99 10.63 3.94 -10.22
C GLY A 99 11.76 4.91 -9.87
N ASP A 100 11.73 5.51 -8.68
CA ASP A 100 12.77 6.41 -8.18
C ASP A 100 14.02 5.66 -7.69
N GLU A 101 13.87 4.48 -7.08
CA GLU A 101 14.98 3.60 -6.71
C GLU A 101 15.82 3.13 -7.92
N GLN A 102 15.22 3.13 -9.11
CA GLN A 102 15.86 2.74 -10.37
C GLN A 102 16.62 3.89 -11.05
N LYS A 103 16.51 5.13 -10.56
CA LYS A 103 17.29 6.25 -11.13
C LYS A 103 18.76 6.09 -10.69
N PRO A 104 19.72 6.06 -11.63
CA PRO A 104 21.13 6.01 -11.26
C PRO A 104 21.48 7.29 -10.47
N LEU A 105 22.19 7.13 -9.35
CA LEU A 105 22.80 8.22 -8.60
C LEU A 105 23.67 9.04 -9.57
N ALA A 106 23.23 10.25 -9.87
CA ALA A 106 23.92 11.20 -10.74
C ALA A 106 25.26 11.66 -10.14
#